data_AF-A0A7S4RED2-F1
#
_entry.id   AF-A0A7S4RED2-F1
#
_cell.length_a   1.000
_cell.length_b   1.000
_cell.length_c   1.000
_cell.angle_alpha   90.00
_cell.angle_beta   90.00
_cell.angle_gamma   90.00
#
_symmetry.space_group_name_H-M   'P 1'
#
loop_
_entity.id
_entity.type
_entity.pdbx_description
1 polymer ?
#
loop_
_entity_poly.entity_id
_entity_poly.type
_entity_poly.pdbx_seq_one_letter_code
_entity_poly.pdbx_strand_id
1 'polypeptide(L)'
;MVAWMASLGAGQQTLSPAQEGAAAADGILDSFRHLLNTLAVQLPPPVGEAAAKDAVDSRSLPALSKVLKRLWFDTQFSVEWDPEEQVAWLAELLLISQGCREGLLSFYGGGVLLCQALMACARFVYPHVGLPVDEAWCQSLSTIHTALERDFRNELRQIPADHLCGSKRDGLVSTNRLPAIFRRMFDLEGHRLTPVQKAGLGVAIVVPGTGVLAAGGIGAALLLRKARQSNRPCDEDPLGCLHGQCREEAALLLRRKEHPIEVTYLPGAAGGGPPQVKVAAHVRQSLAPLSAVPLGSLGSDGVSVVCLSHGESCQLRPAGTSDDIVVRVFKPSLINEVLHNGVEVPRGSRVVIVPAVDGGVKCYTSLLRSPGQEEQHQPLPPGPPSEAPALAPPSAAPLPAARPQEEQHQPPPPEAPSEAPALAPRSAAPLPTARPQGGQQHPPPPPEAPS
;
A
#
# COMPACT_ATOMS: atom_id res chain seq x y z
N MET A 1 -9.25 -19.51 19.42
CA MET A 1 -10.11 -20.18 18.43
C MET A 1 -10.99 -21.28 19.03
N VAL A 2 -10.45 -22.19 19.85
CA VAL A 2 -11.24 -23.24 20.54
C VAL A 2 -12.38 -22.67 21.41
N ALA A 3 -12.16 -21.54 22.08
CA ALA A 3 -13.21 -20.85 22.85
C ALA A 3 -14.30 -20.18 21.97
N TRP A 4 -13.99 -19.80 20.73
CA TRP A 4 -14.97 -19.23 19.80
C TRP A 4 -15.85 -20.32 19.18
N MET A 5 -15.27 -21.46 18.82
CA MET A 5 -16.03 -22.64 18.37
C MET A 5 -16.92 -23.22 19.48
N ALA A 6 -16.52 -23.14 20.74
CA ALA A 6 -17.32 -23.61 21.88
C ALA A 6 -18.55 -22.71 22.19
N SER A 7 -18.53 -21.43 21.80
CA SER A 7 -19.61 -20.47 22.08
C SER A 7 -20.84 -20.62 21.15
N LEU A 8 -20.74 -21.41 20.08
CA LEU A 8 -21.86 -21.68 19.16
C LEU A 8 -22.81 -22.79 19.66
N GLY A 9 -22.50 -23.42 20.80
CA GLY A 9 -23.26 -24.58 21.32
C GLY A 9 -24.53 -24.27 22.11
N ALA A 10 -24.80 -23.01 22.47
CA ALA A 10 -25.94 -22.66 23.34
C ALA A 10 -26.98 -21.81 22.59
N GLY A 11 -27.79 -22.47 21.76
CA GLY A 11 -28.91 -21.86 21.02
C GLY A 11 -28.67 -21.82 19.52
N GLN A 12 -28.88 -22.96 18.84
CA GLN A 12 -28.83 -23.06 17.39
C GLN A 12 -30.02 -22.31 16.76
N GLN A 13 -29.88 -21.00 16.60
CA GLN A 13 -30.54 -20.32 15.49
C GLN A 13 -29.78 -20.75 14.23
N THR A 14 -30.45 -21.48 13.33
CA THR A 14 -29.91 -21.79 12.00
C THR A 14 -29.67 -20.48 11.28
N LEU A 15 -28.41 -20.06 11.22
CA LEU A 15 -28.00 -18.90 10.46
C LEU A 15 -28.19 -19.23 8.97
N SER A 16 -28.59 -18.23 8.20
CA SER A 16 -28.55 -18.37 6.73
C SER A 16 -27.09 -18.51 6.27
N PRO A 17 -26.81 -19.20 5.15
CA PRO A 17 -25.46 -19.33 4.60
C PRO A 17 -24.73 -17.99 4.41
N ALA A 18 -25.48 -16.93 4.10
CA ALA A 18 -24.94 -15.57 3.97
C ALA A 18 -24.49 -14.98 5.33
N GLN A 19 -25.21 -15.30 6.42
CA GLN A 19 -24.82 -14.89 7.78
C GLN A 19 -23.63 -15.69 8.28
N GLU A 20 -23.56 -16.98 7.97
CA GLU A 20 -22.40 -17.84 8.29
C GLU A 20 -21.15 -17.35 7.57
N GLY A 21 -21.23 -17.06 6.27
CA GLY A 21 -20.11 -16.50 5.50
C GLY A 21 -19.62 -15.15 6.04
N ALA A 22 -20.54 -14.26 6.44
CA ALA A 22 -20.17 -12.98 7.03
C ALA A 22 -19.48 -13.13 8.40
N ALA A 23 -19.99 -14.03 9.26
CA ALA A 23 -19.39 -14.32 10.55
C ALA A 23 -18.00 -14.98 10.41
N ALA A 24 -17.84 -15.85 9.41
CA ALA A 24 -16.54 -16.45 9.07
C ALA A 24 -15.55 -15.38 8.56
N ALA A 25 -15.99 -14.48 7.68
CA ALA A 25 -15.17 -13.36 7.20
C ALA A 25 -14.71 -12.46 8.35
N ASP A 26 -15.60 -12.14 9.29
CA ASP A 26 -15.29 -11.37 10.51
C ASP A 26 -14.18 -12.07 11.33
N GLY A 27 -14.37 -13.36 11.64
CA GLY A 27 -13.40 -14.14 12.44
C GLY A 27 -12.04 -14.30 11.77
N ILE A 28 -12.03 -14.49 10.45
CA ILE A 28 -10.79 -14.56 9.64
C ILE A 28 -10.08 -13.21 9.67
N LEU A 29 -10.80 -12.10 9.47
CA LEU A 29 -10.17 -10.78 9.48
C LEU A 29 -9.62 -10.43 10.85
N ASP A 30 -10.34 -10.69 11.93
CA ASP A 30 -9.84 -10.48 13.30
C ASP A 30 -8.58 -11.30 13.58
N SER A 31 -8.50 -12.52 13.03
CA SER A 31 -7.30 -13.36 13.14
C SER A 31 -6.13 -12.76 12.35
N PHE A 32 -6.35 -12.24 11.13
CA PHE A 32 -5.31 -11.52 10.39
C PHE A 32 -4.83 -10.27 11.11
N ARG A 33 -5.74 -9.48 11.72
CA ARG A 33 -5.35 -8.31 12.53
C ARG A 33 -4.44 -8.73 13.68
N HIS A 34 -4.79 -9.81 14.37
CA HIS A 34 -4.01 -10.31 15.48
C HIS A 34 -2.60 -10.73 15.02
N LEU A 35 -2.49 -11.48 13.92
CA LEU A 35 -1.20 -11.91 13.36
C LEU A 35 -0.33 -10.74 12.88
N LEU A 36 -0.93 -9.74 12.24
CA LEU A 36 -0.21 -8.55 11.80
C LEU A 36 0.24 -7.70 13.00
N ASN A 37 -0.60 -7.60 14.03
CA ASN A 37 -0.24 -6.91 15.27
C ASN A 37 0.91 -7.62 16.00
N THR A 38 0.89 -8.94 16.14
CA THR A 38 1.97 -9.69 16.80
C THR A 38 3.29 -9.57 16.04
N LEU A 39 3.24 -9.56 14.71
CA LEU A 39 4.40 -9.34 13.84
C LEU A 39 4.91 -7.89 13.94
N ALA A 40 4.02 -6.89 13.92
CA ALA A 40 4.39 -5.48 14.04
C ALA A 40 5.05 -5.14 15.38
N VAL A 41 4.59 -5.74 16.48
CA VAL A 41 5.17 -5.55 17.82
C VAL A 41 6.62 -6.06 17.92
N GLN A 42 7.06 -6.94 17.03
CA GLN A 42 8.46 -7.38 17.00
C GLN A 42 9.40 -6.27 16.49
N LEU A 43 8.89 -5.33 15.69
CA LEU A 43 9.71 -4.29 15.08
C LEU A 43 9.92 -3.10 16.01
N PRO A 44 11.08 -2.43 15.93
CA PRO A 44 11.39 -1.31 16.81
C PRO A 44 10.42 -0.12 16.60
N PRO A 45 10.11 0.61 17.68
CA PRO A 45 9.36 1.87 17.56
C PRO A 45 10.19 2.90 16.76
N PRO A 46 9.54 3.80 16.00
CA PRO A 46 8.09 4.04 15.93
C PRO A 46 7.34 3.17 14.90
N VAL A 47 8.04 2.39 14.08
CA VAL A 47 7.45 1.68 12.94
C VAL A 47 6.48 0.60 13.40
N GLY A 48 6.90 -0.24 14.35
CA GLY A 48 6.09 -1.33 14.89
C GLY A 48 4.80 -0.83 15.56
N GLU A 49 4.88 0.22 16.37
CA GLU A 49 3.74 0.81 17.08
C GLU A 49 2.68 1.38 16.12
N ALA A 50 3.12 2.10 15.08
CA ALA A 50 2.22 2.66 14.07
C ALA A 50 1.49 1.55 13.31
N ALA A 51 2.20 0.52 12.86
CA ALA A 51 1.61 -0.59 12.13
C ALA A 51 0.69 -1.46 12.99
N ALA A 52 1.06 -1.70 14.26
CA ALA A 52 0.22 -2.40 15.23
C ALA A 52 -1.12 -1.69 15.42
N LYS A 53 -1.09 -0.36 15.60
CA LYS A 53 -2.28 0.47 15.72
C LYS A 53 -3.14 0.43 14.45
N ASP A 54 -2.53 0.62 13.29
CA ASP A 54 -3.24 0.60 12.00
C ASP A 54 -3.86 -0.79 11.72
N ALA A 55 -3.19 -1.88 12.12
CA ALA A 55 -3.70 -3.25 11.99
C ALA A 55 -4.97 -3.46 12.82
N VAL A 56 -4.99 -3.01 14.08
CA VAL A 56 -6.15 -3.11 14.97
C VAL A 56 -7.36 -2.34 14.40
N ASP A 57 -7.10 -1.17 13.80
CA ASP A 57 -8.15 -0.33 13.22
C ASP A 57 -8.66 -0.82 11.86
N SER A 58 -7.93 -1.71 11.17
CA SER A 58 -8.19 -2.12 9.78
C SER A 58 -9.40 -3.03 9.59
N ARG A 59 -10.45 -2.57 8.91
CA ARG A 59 -11.71 -3.33 8.77
C ARG A 59 -11.92 -4.15 7.49
N SER A 60 -10.91 -4.27 6.64
CA SER A 60 -11.01 -5.04 5.40
C SER A 60 -9.65 -5.63 4.99
N LEU A 61 -9.65 -6.58 4.07
CA LEU A 61 -8.43 -7.18 3.53
C LEU A 61 -7.53 -6.13 2.82
N PRO A 62 -8.06 -5.20 1.99
CA PRO A 62 -7.27 -4.10 1.44
C PRO A 62 -6.64 -3.17 2.47
N ALA A 63 -7.32 -2.95 3.61
CA ALA A 63 -6.75 -2.12 4.67
C ALA A 63 -5.56 -2.83 5.31
N LEU A 64 -5.68 -4.12 5.63
CA LEU A 64 -4.57 -4.92 6.15
C LEU A 64 -3.41 -5.04 5.16
N SER A 65 -3.68 -5.21 3.86
CA SER A 65 -2.61 -5.26 2.85
C SER A 65 -1.84 -3.94 2.78
N LYS A 66 -2.52 -2.79 2.96
CA LYS A 66 -1.85 -1.48 3.07
C LYS A 66 -1.00 -1.36 4.33
N VAL A 67 -1.47 -1.85 5.48
CA VAL A 67 -0.68 -1.84 6.71
C VAL A 67 0.58 -2.68 6.54
N LEU A 68 0.46 -3.86 5.95
CA LEU A 68 1.60 -4.74 5.68
C LEU A 68 2.58 -4.13 4.66
N LYS A 69 2.07 -3.51 3.60
CA LYS A 69 2.88 -2.75 2.63
C LYS A 69 3.63 -1.60 3.32
N ARG A 70 2.94 -0.84 4.18
CA ARG A 70 3.54 0.27 4.95
C ARG A 70 4.62 -0.24 5.89
N LEU A 71 4.35 -1.33 6.61
CA LEU A 71 5.31 -1.97 7.49
C LEU A 71 6.58 -2.32 6.72
N TRP A 72 6.46 -3.01 5.58
CA TRP A 72 7.60 -3.27 4.71
C TRP A 72 8.28 -1.97 4.27
N PHE A 73 7.54 -0.96 3.84
CA PHE A 73 8.13 0.28 3.33
C PHE A 73 8.95 1.02 4.40
N ASP A 74 8.46 1.04 5.63
CA ASP A 74 9.05 1.77 6.75
C ASP A 74 10.16 0.97 7.46
N THR A 75 10.23 -0.36 7.26
CA THR A 75 11.29 -1.21 7.82
C THR A 75 12.51 -1.33 6.90
N GLN A 76 13.69 -1.03 7.44
CA GLN A 76 14.98 -1.33 6.83
C GLN A 76 15.45 -2.72 7.26
N PHE A 77 15.14 -3.74 6.46
CA PHE A 77 15.55 -5.12 6.75
C PHE A 77 17.06 -5.25 6.67
N SER A 78 17.66 -5.93 7.66
CA SER A 78 19.09 -6.23 7.70
C SER A 78 19.46 -7.46 6.86
N VAL A 79 18.48 -8.32 6.59
CA VAL A 79 18.63 -9.51 5.76
C VAL A 79 18.39 -9.13 4.30
N GLU A 80 19.23 -9.64 3.41
CA GLU A 80 19.09 -9.47 1.97
C GLU A 80 17.79 -10.16 1.51
N TRP A 81 16.82 -9.37 1.08
CA TRP A 81 15.58 -9.85 0.46
C TRP A 81 15.72 -9.60 -1.04
N ASP A 82 15.72 -10.67 -1.82
CA ASP A 82 15.86 -10.59 -3.26
C ASP A 82 14.89 -9.57 -3.89
N PRO A 83 15.36 -8.62 -4.71
CA PRO A 83 14.53 -7.60 -5.34
C PRO A 83 13.35 -8.16 -6.15
N GLU A 84 13.54 -9.26 -6.89
CA GLU A 84 12.47 -9.85 -7.69
C GLU A 84 11.39 -10.48 -6.81
N GLU A 85 11.79 -11.16 -5.74
CA GLU A 85 10.87 -11.66 -4.72
C GLU A 85 10.10 -10.53 -4.03
N GLN A 86 10.76 -9.42 -3.70
CA GLN A 86 10.10 -8.23 -3.13
C GLN A 86 9.04 -7.66 -4.09
N VAL A 87 9.36 -7.57 -5.39
CA VAL A 87 8.42 -7.08 -6.41
C VAL A 87 7.23 -8.03 -6.54
N ALA A 88 7.46 -9.34 -6.59
CA ALA A 88 6.38 -10.33 -6.65
C ALA A 88 5.45 -10.23 -5.42
N TRP A 89 6.04 -10.21 -4.23
CA TRP A 89 5.32 -10.06 -2.96
C TRP A 89 4.52 -8.76 -2.89
N LEU A 90 5.10 -7.64 -3.29
CA LEU A 90 4.40 -6.35 -3.37
C LEU A 90 3.26 -6.36 -4.38
N ALA A 91 3.47 -7.01 -5.54
CA ALA A 91 2.44 -7.11 -6.57
C ALA A 91 1.21 -7.86 -6.04
N GLU A 92 1.39 -8.92 -5.24
CA GLU A 92 0.29 -9.63 -4.58
C GLU A 92 -0.47 -8.72 -3.60
N LEU A 93 0.23 -7.92 -2.77
CA LEU A 93 -0.41 -6.97 -1.86
C LEU A 93 -1.19 -5.87 -2.58
N LEU A 94 -0.62 -5.35 -3.67
CA LEU A 94 -1.29 -4.36 -4.52
C LEU A 94 -2.52 -4.98 -5.18
N LEU A 95 -2.42 -6.21 -5.67
CA LEU A 95 -3.52 -6.95 -6.29
C LEU A 95 -4.70 -7.11 -5.34
N ILE A 96 -4.48 -7.28 -4.03
CA ILE A 96 -5.58 -7.28 -3.05
C ILE A 96 -6.38 -5.98 -3.14
N SER A 97 -5.70 -4.83 -3.06
CA SER A 97 -6.37 -3.53 -3.07
C SER A 97 -6.99 -3.18 -4.44
N GLN A 98 -6.24 -3.37 -5.53
CA GLN A 98 -6.69 -3.01 -6.86
C GLN A 98 -7.75 -3.98 -7.38
N GLY A 99 -7.58 -5.28 -7.13
CA GLY A 99 -8.56 -6.32 -7.46
C GLY A 99 -9.88 -6.09 -6.74
N CYS A 100 -9.85 -5.67 -5.47
CA CYS A 100 -11.05 -5.22 -4.76
C CYS A 100 -11.71 -4.02 -5.43
N ARG A 101 -10.93 -2.99 -5.77
CA ARG A 101 -11.42 -1.77 -6.42
C ARG A 101 -12.08 -2.08 -7.77
N GLU A 102 -11.48 -2.97 -8.57
CA GLU A 102 -12.02 -3.45 -9.84
C GLU A 102 -13.22 -4.39 -9.68
N GLY A 103 -13.38 -5.01 -8.49
CA GLY A 103 -14.43 -6.00 -8.23
C GLY A 103 -14.08 -7.39 -8.77
N LEU A 104 -12.80 -7.66 -9.00
CA LEU A 104 -12.28 -8.93 -9.52
C LEU A 104 -11.90 -9.92 -8.41
N LEU A 105 -11.80 -9.44 -7.16
CA LEU A 105 -11.32 -10.23 -6.04
C LEU A 105 -12.42 -10.47 -4.99
N SER A 106 -12.67 -11.75 -4.71
CA SER A 106 -13.51 -12.19 -3.59
C SER A 106 -12.72 -12.23 -2.29
N PHE A 107 -13.41 -12.27 -1.15
CA PHE A 107 -12.80 -12.38 0.18
C PHE A 107 -11.92 -13.62 0.28
N TYR A 108 -12.35 -14.74 -0.29
CA TYR A 108 -11.53 -15.95 -0.42
C TYR A 108 -10.19 -15.65 -1.12
N GLY A 109 -10.24 -15.07 -2.33
CA GLY A 109 -9.03 -14.79 -3.11
C GLY A 109 -8.08 -13.81 -2.41
N GLY A 110 -8.62 -12.73 -1.84
CA GLY A 110 -7.83 -11.76 -1.08
C GLY A 110 -7.26 -12.34 0.21
N GLY A 111 -7.98 -13.24 0.88
CA GLY A 111 -7.53 -13.92 2.08
C GLY A 111 -6.34 -14.85 1.81
N VAL A 112 -6.41 -15.64 0.72
CA VAL A 112 -5.30 -16.52 0.31
C VAL A 112 -4.04 -15.72 -0.01
N LEU A 113 -4.16 -14.64 -0.80
CA LEU A 113 -3.04 -13.74 -1.11
C LEU A 113 -2.46 -13.13 0.18
N LEU A 114 -3.31 -12.70 1.12
CA LEU A 114 -2.84 -12.12 2.38
C LEU A 114 -2.12 -13.16 3.25
N CYS A 115 -2.58 -14.42 3.27
CA CYS A 115 -1.88 -15.51 3.94
C CYS A 115 -0.46 -15.69 3.38
N GLN A 116 -0.32 -15.76 2.06
CA GLN A 116 0.97 -15.92 1.39
C GLN A 116 1.89 -14.74 1.68
N ALA A 117 1.37 -13.52 1.56
CA ALA A 117 2.14 -12.31 1.82
C ALA A 117 2.57 -12.17 3.30
N LEU A 118 1.73 -12.55 4.25
CA LEU A 118 2.09 -12.55 5.68
C LEU A 118 3.20 -13.56 5.97
N MET A 119 3.09 -14.78 5.43
CA MET A 119 4.12 -15.81 5.59
C MET A 119 5.46 -15.34 5.02
N ALA A 120 5.45 -14.79 3.81
CA ALA A 120 6.66 -14.25 3.18
C ALA A 120 7.27 -13.13 4.03
N CYS A 121 6.46 -12.16 4.51
CA CYS A 121 6.96 -11.08 5.34
C CYS A 121 7.53 -11.56 6.69
N ALA A 122 6.88 -12.53 7.34
CA ALA A 122 7.36 -13.11 8.60
C ALA A 122 8.77 -13.72 8.46
N ARG A 123 9.06 -14.36 7.32
CA ARG A 123 10.40 -14.92 7.04
C ARG A 123 11.52 -13.87 7.02
N PHE A 124 11.20 -12.60 6.81
CA PHE A 124 12.18 -11.51 6.85
C PHE A 124 12.14 -10.71 8.15
N VAL A 125 10.96 -10.54 8.75
CA VAL A 125 10.80 -9.79 10.01
C VAL A 125 11.45 -10.51 11.18
N TYR A 126 11.20 -11.82 11.35
CA TYR A 126 11.74 -12.57 12.49
C TYR A 126 13.29 -12.61 12.48
N PRO A 127 13.96 -12.98 11.38
CA PRO A 127 15.42 -12.93 11.32
C PRO A 127 16.00 -11.52 11.48
N HIS A 128 15.30 -10.49 11.00
CA HIS A 128 15.74 -9.10 11.17
C HIS A 128 15.87 -8.70 12.65
N VAL A 129 14.99 -9.22 13.51
CA VAL A 129 15.02 -8.98 14.97
C VAL A 129 15.81 -10.05 15.73
N GLY A 130 16.48 -10.97 15.03
CA GLY A 130 17.27 -12.05 15.63
C GLY A 130 16.46 -13.17 16.26
N LEU A 131 15.20 -13.36 15.85
CA LEU A 131 14.31 -14.41 16.35
C LEU A 131 13.99 -15.44 15.25
N PRO A 132 13.75 -16.72 15.60
CA PRO A 132 13.13 -17.66 14.67
C PRO A 132 11.65 -17.32 14.47
N VAL A 133 11.08 -17.77 13.35
CA VAL A 133 9.64 -17.61 13.11
C VAL A 133 8.86 -18.40 14.16
N ASP A 134 7.91 -17.72 14.82
CA ASP A 134 7.07 -18.31 15.88
C ASP A 134 6.16 -19.42 15.33
N GLU A 135 6.31 -20.64 15.84
CA GLU A 135 5.50 -21.81 15.46
C GLU A 135 4.01 -21.60 15.75
N ALA A 136 3.66 -20.95 16.87
CA ALA A 136 2.27 -20.67 17.22
C ALA A 136 1.64 -19.65 16.25
N TRP A 137 2.44 -18.68 15.80
CA TRP A 137 2.06 -17.75 14.75
C TRP A 137 1.80 -18.47 13.42
N CYS A 138 2.72 -19.36 13.01
CA CYS A 138 2.57 -20.19 11.81
C CYS A 138 1.33 -21.09 11.88
N GLN A 139 1.08 -21.73 13.02
CA GLN A 139 -0.10 -22.58 13.22
C GLN A 139 -1.39 -21.77 13.12
N SER A 140 -1.40 -20.56 13.65
CA SER A 140 -2.54 -19.65 13.57
C SER A 140 -2.80 -19.23 12.11
N LEU A 141 -1.76 -18.92 11.34
CA LEU A 141 -1.88 -18.59 9.92
C LEU A 141 -2.36 -19.80 9.08
N SER A 142 -1.82 -20.99 9.34
CA SER A 142 -2.24 -22.25 8.72
C SER A 142 -3.72 -22.56 8.99
N THR A 143 -4.19 -22.23 10.18
CA THR A 143 -5.59 -22.38 10.55
C THR A 143 -6.51 -21.46 9.75
N ILE A 144 -6.10 -20.20 9.55
CA ILE A 144 -6.83 -19.26 8.66
C ILE A 144 -6.86 -19.79 7.22
N HIS A 145 -5.73 -20.27 6.73
CA HIS A 145 -5.63 -20.85 5.38
C HIS A 145 -6.56 -22.06 5.21
N THR A 146 -6.60 -22.95 6.20
CA THR A 146 -7.50 -24.11 6.22
C THR A 146 -8.97 -23.67 6.19
N ALA A 147 -9.34 -22.67 6.99
CA ALA A 147 -10.71 -22.14 7.01
C ALA A 147 -11.11 -21.53 5.65
N LEU A 148 -10.19 -20.83 4.98
CA LEU A 148 -10.40 -20.25 3.65
C LEU A 148 -10.58 -21.34 2.58
N GLU A 149 -9.73 -22.35 2.55
CA GLU A 149 -9.70 -23.35 1.49
C GLU A 149 -10.71 -24.49 1.65
N ARG A 150 -11.02 -24.88 2.88
CA ARG A 150 -11.84 -26.07 3.16
C ARG A 150 -13.20 -25.71 3.74
N ASP A 151 -13.22 -24.95 4.83
CA ASP A 151 -14.42 -24.83 5.67
C ASP A 151 -15.44 -23.84 5.09
N PHE A 152 -14.99 -22.71 4.54
CA PHE A 152 -15.85 -21.61 4.10
C PHE A 152 -15.61 -21.16 2.65
N ARG A 153 -15.00 -22.02 1.82
CA ARG A 153 -14.55 -21.67 0.47
C ARG A 153 -15.69 -21.12 -0.39
N ASN A 154 -16.87 -21.71 -0.32
CA ASN A 154 -17.99 -21.36 -1.21
C ASN A 154 -18.65 -20.05 -0.80
N GLU A 155 -18.80 -19.84 0.51
CA GLU A 155 -19.40 -18.68 1.13
C GLU A 155 -18.51 -17.45 0.93
N LEU A 156 -17.19 -17.59 1.19
CA LEU A 156 -16.22 -16.50 1.07
C LEU A 156 -15.92 -16.11 -0.38
N ARG A 157 -16.20 -16.98 -1.36
CA ARG A 157 -16.12 -16.65 -2.79
C ARG A 157 -17.21 -15.67 -3.24
N GLN A 158 -18.35 -15.67 -2.56
CA GLN A 158 -19.49 -14.79 -2.89
C GLN A 158 -19.34 -13.40 -2.23
N ILE A 159 -18.50 -13.29 -1.21
CA ILE A 159 -18.26 -12.06 -0.48
C ILE A 159 -17.14 -11.28 -1.19
N PRO A 160 -17.30 -9.97 -1.45
CA PRO A 160 -16.24 -9.16 -2.04
C PRO A 160 -15.12 -8.92 -1.02
N ALA A 161 -13.86 -8.83 -1.46
CA ALA A 161 -12.74 -8.68 -0.51
C ALA A 161 -12.69 -7.32 0.22
N ASP A 162 -13.43 -6.30 -0.23
CA ASP A 162 -13.63 -5.03 0.50
C ASP A 162 -14.80 -5.07 1.51
N HIS A 163 -15.30 -6.28 1.83
CA HIS A 163 -16.27 -6.47 2.91
C HIS A 163 -15.74 -5.90 4.23
N LEU A 164 -16.57 -5.09 4.90
CA LEU A 164 -16.21 -4.42 6.13
C LEU A 164 -16.64 -5.26 7.33
N CYS A 165 -15.65 -5.80 8.03
CA CYS A 165 -15.85 -6.66 9.16
C CYS A 165 -15.95 -5.87 10.49
N GLY A 166 -16.64 -6.41 11.49
CA GLY A 166 -16.64 -5.86 12.87
C GLY A 166 -17.48 -4.59 13.08
N SER A 167 -18.54 -4.39 12.29
CA SER A 167 -19.45 -3.25 12.45
C SER A 167 -20.69 -3.60 13.30
N LYS A 168 -20.58 -3.50 14.63
CA LYS A 168 -21.74 -3.00 15.39
C LYS A 168 -22.04 -1.59 14.85
N ARG A 169 -23.29 -1.35 14.43
CA ARG A 169 -23.74 -0.16 13.69
C ARG A 169 -23.66 1.12 14.55
N ASP A 170 -22.46 1.62 14.83
CA ASP A 170 -22.32 2.90 15.52
C ASP A 170 -22.38 4.08 14.53
N GLY A 171 -23.41 4.90 14.70
CA GLY A 171 -23.48 6.30 14.27
C GLY A 171 -24.02 6.58 12.85
N LEU A 172 -24.79 7.67 12.76
CA LEU A 172 -25.28 8.32 11.53
C LEU A 172 -24.15 8.69 10.53
N VAL A 173 -22.90 8.75 10.99
CA VAL A 173 -21.71 9.13 10.20
C VAL A 173 -20.66 8.01 10.26
N SER A 174 -21.03 6.86 9.71
CA SER A 174 -20.10 5.75 9.47
C SER A 174 -19.71 5.73 8.01
N THR A 175 -18.42 5.59 7.70
CA THR A 175 -17.92 5.33 6.34
C THR A 175 -18.59 4.12 5.71
N ASN A 176 -19.07 3.18 6.54
CA ASN A 176 -19.81 1.99 6.12
C ASN A 176 -21.14 2.31 5.44
N ARG A 177 -21.72 3.50 5.66
CA ARG A 177 -22.94 3.96 4.97
C ARG A 177 -22.64 4.61 3.61
N LEU A 178 -21.38 4.95 3.34
CA LEU A 178 -20.99 5.46 2.03
C LEU A 178 -21.02 4.29 1.02
N PRO A 179 -21.56 4.52 -0.18
CA PRO A 179 -21.49 3.52 -1.25
C PRO A 179 -20.04 3.08 -1.46
N ALA A 180 -19.81 1.80 -1.77
CA ALA A 180 -18.45 1.24 -1.89
C ALA A 180 -17.55 2.04 -2.83
N ILE A 181 -18.13 2.61 -3.88
CA ILE A 181 -17.47 3.52 -4.82
C ILE A 181 -16.85 4.74 -4.13
N PHE A 182 -17.57 5.38 -3.21
CA PHE A 182 -17.05 6.53 -2.47
C PHE A 182 -15.92 6.12 -1.54
N ARG A 183 -16.09 4.99 -0.84
CA ARG A 183 -15.04 4.46 0.03
C ARG A 183 -13.76 4.17 -0.76
N ARG A 184 -13.89 3.55 -1.92
CA ARG A 184 -12.78 3.22 -2.84
C ARG A 184 -12.10 4.48 -3.40
N MET A 185 -12.86 5.49 -3.81
CA MET A 185 -12.30 6.72 -4.41
C MET A 185 -11.61 7.64 -3.41
N PHE A 186 -12.18 7.79 -2.21
CA PHE A 186 -11.60 8.62 -1.16
C PHE A 186 -10.61 7.86 -0.28
N ASP A 187 -10.30 6.62 -0.66
CA ASP A 187 -9.43 5.71 0.09
C ASP A 187 -9.84 5.50 1.55
N LEU A 188 -11.14 5.62 1.84
CA LEU A 188 -11.73 5.48 3.18
C LEU A 188 -11.91 4.00 3.59
N GLU A 189 -11.20 3.10 2.92
CA GLU A 189 -11.28 1.67 3.15
C GLU A 189 -10.69 1.31 4.51
N GLY A 190 -11.53 0.73 5.36
CA GLY A 190 -11.11 0.12 6.61
C GLY A 190 -10.79 1.06 7.77
N HIS A 191 -10.72 2.39 7.56
CA HIS A 191 -10.35 3.35 8.61
C HIS A 191 -11.57 4.07 9.21
N ARG A 192 -11.52 4.33 10.52
CA ARG A 192 -12.46 5.25 11.17
C ARG A 192 -12.07 6.67 10.79
N LEU A 193 -12.98 7.42 10.17
CA LEU A 193 -12.77 8.86 9.99
C LEU A 193 -12.53 9.51 11.36
N THR A 194 -11.48 10.31 11.47
CA THR A 194 -11.25 11.12 12.67
C THR A 194 -12.41 12.10 12.87
N PRO A 195 -12.68 12.58 14.09
CA PRO A 195 -13.74 13.57 14.32
C PRO A 195 -13.62 14.80 13.40
N VAL A 196 -12.39 15.23 13.13
CA VAL A 196 -12.09 16.34 12.21
C VAL A 196 -12.41 15.97 10.76
N GLN A 197 -12.09 14.77 10.31
CA GLN A 197 -12.47 14.31 8.97
C GLN A 197 -13.98 14.12 8.82
N LYS A 198 -14.68 13.65 9.88
CA LYS A 198 -16.14 13.57 9.91
C LYS A 198 -16.77 14.96 9.83
N ALA A 199 -16.23 15.93 10.58
CA ALA A 199 -16.67 17.31 10.53
C ALA A 199 -16.38 17.94 9.16
N GLY A 200 -15.19 17.73 8.60
CA GLY A 200 -14.82 18.20 7.26
C GLY A 200 -15.67 17.60 6.16
N LEU A 201 -15.96 16.30 6.21
CA LEU A 201 -16.89 15.62 5.30
C LEU A 201 -18.32 16.16 5.48
N GLY A 202 -18.75 16.38 6.72
CA GLY A 202 -20.03 17.00 7.03
C GLY A 202 -20.15 18.40 6.44
N VAL A 203 -19.13 19.24 6.60
CA VAL A 203 -19.06 20.59 6.02
C VAL A 203 -19.06 20.51 4.48
N ALA A 204 -18.29 19.61 3.88
CA ALA A 204 -18.27 19.40 2.42
C ALA A 204 -19.59 18.84 1.85
N ILE A 205 -20.47 18.30 2.69
CA ILE A 205 -21.83 17.88 2.29
C ILE A 205 -22.83 19.02 2.48
N VAL A 206 -22.64 19.84 3.52
CA VAL A 206 -23.57 20.91 3.92
C VAL A 206 -23.34 22.20 3.13
N VAL A 207 -22.12 22.47 2.64
CA VAL A 207 -21.84 23.67 1.83
C VAL A 207 -22.58 23.58 0.47
N PRO A 208 -23.53 24.48 0.18
CA PRO A 208 -24.28 24.46 -1.07
C PRO A 208 -23.33 24.48 -2.28
N GLY A 209 -23.54 23.57 -3.23
CA GLY A 209 -22.72 23.45 -4.45
C GLY A 209 -21.56 22.45 -4.36
N THR A 210 -20.97 22.21 -3.18
CA THR A 210 -19.88 21.22 -3.04
C THR A 210 -20.37 19.78 -3.18
N GLY A 211 -21.56 19.47 -2.69
CA GLY A 211 -22.20 18.16 -2.91
C GLY A 211 -22.48 17.87 -4.40
N VAL A 212 -22.81 18.89 -5.19
CA VAL A 212 -23.03 18.75 -6.64
C VAL A 212 -21.71 18.52 -7.37
N LEU A 213 -20.64 19.23 -6.99
CA LEU A 213 -19.30 18.99 -7.55
C LEU A 213 -18.77 17.60 -7.20
N ALA A 214 -18.95 17.16 -5.95
CA ALA A 214 -18.60 15.82 -5.54
C ALA A 214 -19.39 14.78 -6.35
N ALA A 215 -20.72 14.88 -6.38
CA ALA A 215 -21.60 13.98 -7.12
C ALA A 215 -21.29 13.97 -8.64
N GLY A 216 -20.98 15.13 -9.22
CA GLY A 216 -20.54 15.28 -10.60
C GLY A 216 -19.21 14.59 -10.86
N GLY A 217 -18.22 14.77 -9.97
CA GLY A 217 -16.93 14.07 -10.04
C GLY A 217 -17.08 12.55 -9.93
N ILE A 218 -17.99 12.08 -9.07
CA ILE A 218 -18.31 10.66 -8.92
C ILE A 218 -19.00 10.11 -10.17
N GLY A 219 -19.98 10.84 -10.71
CA GLY A 219 -20.65 10.50 -11.96
C GLY A 219 -19.64 10.41 -13.11
N ALA A 220 -18.75 11.38 -13.23
CA ALA A 220 -17.67 11.38 -14.22
C ALA A 220 -16.72 10.19 -14.03
N ALA A 221 -16.30 9.89 -12.79
CA ALA A 221 -15.44 8.75 -12.49
C ALA A 221 -16.11 7.41 -12.83
N LEU A 222 -17.41 7.27 -12.56
CA LEU A 222 -18.19 6.08 -12.93
C LEU A 222 -18.35 5.93 -14.44
N LEU A 223 -18.62 7.03 -15.14
CA LEU A 223 -18.66 7.04 -16.60
C LEU A 223 -17.30 6.70 -17.21
N LEU A 224 -16.22 7.25 -16.66
CA LEU A 224 -14.86 6.94 -17.10
C LEU A 224 -14.51 5.46 -16.84
N ARG A 225 -14.91 4.93 -15.69
CA ARG A 225 -14.75 3.50 -15.36
C ARG A 225 -15.54 2.62 -16.33
N LYS A 226 -16.81 2.96 -16.57
CA LYS A 226 -17.65 2.22 -17.51
C LYS A 226 -17.10 2.28 -18.93
N ALA A 227 -16.62 3.45 -19.36
CA ALA A 227 -15.96 3.66 -20.66
C ALA A 227 -14.67 2.83 -20.80
N ARG A 228 -13.82 2.80 -19.77
CA ARG A 228 -12.63 1.95 -19.72
C ARG A 228 -12.98 0.47 -19.79
N GLN A 229 -14.03 0.04 -19.08
CA GLN A 229 -14.51 -1.34 -19.12
C GLN A 229 -15.08 -1.72 -20.49
N SER A 230 -15.82 -0.82 -21.14
CA SER A 230 -16.38 -1.05 -22.49
C SER A 230 -15.35 -1.01 -23.61
N ASN A 231 -14.21 -0.33 -23.39
CA ASN A 231 -13.11 -0.24 -24.35
C ASN A 231 -12.03 -1.31 -24.14
N ARG A 232 -12.17 -2.20 -23.13
CA ARG A 232 -11.25 -3.33 -22.99
C ARG A 232 -11.49 -4.28 -24.18
N PRO A 233 -10.42 -4.69 -24.90
CA PRO A 233 -10.55 -5.71 -25.93
C PRO A 233 -11.17 -6.97 -25.32
N CYS A 234 -12.15 -7.57 -26.01
CA CYS A 234 -12.94 -8.70 -25.49
C CYS A 234 -12.11 -9.95 -25.13
N ASP A 235 -10.85 -10.03 -25.59
CA ASP A 235 -10.01 -11.22 -25.48
C ASP A 235 -8.92 -11.15 -24.40
N GLU A 236 -8.75 -10.03 -23.70
CA GLU A 236 -7.75 -9.93 -22.63
C GLU A 236 -8.29 -10.40 -21.27
N ASP A 237 -7.56 -11.30 -20.61
CA ASP A 237 -7.85 -11.68 -19.22
C ASP A 237 -7.66 -10.45 -18.30
N PRO A 238 -8.75 -9.91 -17.70
CA PRO A 238 -8.67 -8.70 -16.90
C PRO A 238 -7.79 -8.88 -15.67
N LEU A 239 -7.68 -10.10 -15.13
CA LEU A 239 -6.85 -10.37 -13.97
C LEU A 239 -5.36 -10.37 -14.36
N GLY A 240 -5.00 -10.99 -15.48
CA GLY A 240 -3.65 -10.95 -16.04
C GLY A 240 -3.16 -9.53 -16.31
N CYS A 241 -4.00 -8.68 -16.93
CA CYS A 241 -3.67 -7.27 -17.16
C CYS A 241 -3.44 -6.52 -15.83
N LEU A 242 -4.32 -6.73 -14.84
CA LEU A 242 -4.18 -6.10 -13.53
C LEU A 242 -2.92 -6.57 -12.78
N HIS A 243 -2.58 -7.85 -12.89
CA HIS A 243 -1.37 -8.40 -12.29
C HIS A 243 -0.10 -7.76 -12.89
N GLY A 244 -0.06 -7.57 -14.21
CA GLY A 244 1.02 -6.83 -14.89
C GLY A 244 1.17 -5.41 -14.36
N GLN A 245 0.06 -4.67 -14.23
CA GLN A 245 0.07 -3.31 -13.66
C GLN A 245 0.55 -3.30 -12.20
N CYS A 246 0.10 -4.25 -11.39
CA CYS A 246 0.55 -4.38 -10.00
C CYS A 246 2.05 -4.65 -9.92
N ARG A 247 2.61 -5.44 -10.85
CA ARG A 247 4.05 -5.74 -10.91
C ARG A 247 4.88 -4.52 -11.30
N GLU A 248 4.42 -3.74 -12.28
CA GLU A 248 5.06 -2.47 -12.64
C GLU A 248 5.04 -1.47 -11.47
N GLU A 249 3.89 -1.34 -10.79
CA GLU A 249 3.77 -0.47 -9.62
C GLU A 249 4.62 -0.95 -8.43
N ALA A 250 4.73 -2.26 -8.23
CA ALA A 250 5.59 -2.87 -7.23
C ALA A 250 7.08 -2.57 -7.49
N ALA A 251 7.54 -2.68 -8.73
CA ALA A 251 8.91 -2.30 -9.11
C ALA A 251 9.20 -0.82 -8.81
N LEU A 252 8.22 0.05 -9.07
CA LEU A 252 8.32 1.48 -8.73
C LEU A 252 8.32 1.74 -7.22
N LEU A 253 7.59 0.95 -6.43
CA LEU A 253 7.63 1.01 -4.95
C LEU A 253 9.00 0.57 -4.42
N LEU A 254 9.54 -0.53 -4.94
CA LEU A 254 10.86 -1.02 -4.54
C LEU A 254 11.94 0.02 -4.84
N ARG A 255 11.95 0.56 -6.06
CA ARG A 255 12.89 1.63 -6.45
C ARG A 255 12.81 2.83 -5.51
N ARG A 256 11.60 3.22 -5.09
CA ARG A 256 11.37 4.32 -4.12
C ARG A 256 11.89 3.98 -2.73
N LYS A 257 11.80 2.73 -2.31
CA LYS A 257 12.33 2.27 -1.01
C LYS A 257 13.85 2.27 -1.00
N GLU A 258 14.47 1.77 -2.06
CA GLU A 258 15.93 1.62 -2.19
C GLU A 258 16.66 2.95 -2.41
N HIS A 259 16.02 3.91 -3.09
CA HIS A 259 16.62 5.20 -3.45
C HIS A 259 15.85 6.38 -2.82
N PRO A 260 15.79 6.47 -1.48
CA PRO A 260 15.20 7.62 -0.82
C PRO A 260 16.07 8.87 -1.00
N ILE A 261 15.48 10.05 -0.89
CA ILE A 261 16.24 11.30 -0.75
C ILE A 261 16.51 11.51 0.73
N GLU A 262 17.77 11.52 1.10
CA GLU A 262 18.17 11.80 2.47
C GLU A 262 18.25 13.32 2.65
N VAL A 263 17.53 13.85 3.62
CA VAL A 263 17.54 15.28 3.94
C VAL A 263 18.03 15.47 5.35
N THR A 264 19.03 16.32 5.54
CA THR A 264 19.58 16.67 6.86
C THR A 264 19.50 18.17 7.06
N TYR A 265 18.95 18.61 8.20
CA TYR A 265 18.91 20.02 8.57
C TYR A 265 20.01 20.33 9.59
N LEU A 266 21.03 21.07 9.19
CA LEU A 266 22.18 21.39 10.04
C LEU A 266 21.97 22.68 10.84
N PRO A 267 22.56 22.79 12.05
CA PRO A 267 22.60 24.05 12.78
C PRO A 267 23.43 25.09 12.01
N GLY A 268 22.93 26.31 11.90
CA GLY A 268 23.67 27.42 11.29
C GLY A 268 24.86 27.85 12.14
N ALA A 269 25.94 28.30 11.51
CA ALA A 269 27.20 28.70 12.18
C ALA A 269 27.04 29.84 13.23
N ALA A 270 25.93 30.58 13.19
CA ALA A 270 25.62 31.67 14.12
C ALA A 270 24.35 31.42 14.97
N GLY A 271 23.81 30.19 14.97
CA GLY A 271 22.51 29.91 15.60
C GLY A 271 21.33 30.62 14.92
N GLY A 272 21.54 31.25 13.76
CA GLY A 272 20.49 31.81 12.93
C GLY A 272 19.76 30.72 12.17
N GLY A 273 18.43 30.80 12.09
CA GLY A 273 17.57 29.85 11.38
C GLY A 273 16.27 29.55 12.14
N PRO A 274 15.20 29.14 11.44
CA PRO A 274 13.98 28.69 12.12
C PRO A 274 14.26 27.40 12.92
N PRO A 275 13.66 27.23 14.11
CA PRO A 275 13.89 26.06 14.96
C PRO A 275 13.49 24.73 14.28
N GLN A 276 12.54 24.82 13.34
CA GLN A 276 12.04 23.72 12.56
C GLN A 276 11.80 24.19 11.12
N VAL A 277 12.08 23.31 10.17
CA VAL A 277 11.77 23.50 8.74
C VAL A 277 10.83 22.40 8.27
N LYS A 278 9.91 22.74 7.36
CA LYS A 278 9.08 21.78 6.66
C LYS A 278 9.68 21.54 5.28
N VAL A 279 10.04 20.31 4.98
CA VAL A 279 10.64 19.92 3.71
C VAL A 279 9.63 19.12 2.91
N ALA A 280 9.49 19.44 1.62
CA ALA A 280 8.64 18.72 0.68
C ALA A 280 9.42 18.31 -0.57
N ALA A 281 9.36 17.04 -0.93
CA ALA A 281 9.92 16.48 -2.14
C ALA A 281 8.79 16.04 -3.08
N HIS A 282 8.89 16.40 -4.36
CA HIS A 282 7.93 15.99 -5.39
C HIS A 282 8.61 15.83 -6.75
N VAL A 283 8.08 14.96 -7.59
CA VAL A 283 8.52 14.84 -8.98
C VAL A 283 8.26 16.15 -9.73
N ARG A 284 9.22 16.61 -10.53
CA ARG A 284 9.15 17.87 -11.30
C ARG A 284 7.90 17.97 -12.20
N GLN A 285 7.50 16.85 -12.79
CA GLN A 285 6.34 16.77 -13.69
C GLN A 285 5.00 16.72 -12.95
N SER A 286 5.01 16.61 -11.61
CA SER A 286 3.79 16.65 -10.81
C SER A 286 3.16 18.03 -10.89
N LEU A 287 1.84 18.07 -11.14
CA LEU A 287 1.01 19.29 -11.19
C LEU A 287 0.91 20.02 -9.83
N ALA A 288 1.82 19.80 -8.87
CA ALA A 288 1.85 20.53 -7.62
C ALA A 288 2.04 22.03 -7.93
N PRO A 289 0.98 22.84 -7.85
CA PRO A 289 1.06 24.22 -8.31
C PRO A 289 2.02 25.00 -7.41
N LEU A 290 2.74 25.93 -8.03
CA LEU A 290 3.45 27.08 -7.47
C LEU A 290 3.14 27.34 -5.98
N SER A 291 3.87 26.67 -5.07
CA SER A 291 3.86 26.87 -3.61
C SER A 291 2.80 26.13 -2.79
N ALA A 292 2.00 25.25 -3.38
CA ALA A 292 1.17 24.32 -2.62
C ALA A 292 2.06 23.25 -1.96
N VAL A 293 2.16 23.28 -0.63
CA VAL A 293 2.73 22.17 0.12
C VAL A 293 1.73 21.03 0.03
N PRO A 294 2.09 19.85 -0.51
CA PRO A 294 1.18 18.72 -0.44
C PRO A 294 0.83 18.51 1.04
N LEU A 295 -0.47 18.57 1.35
CA LEU A 295 -0.98 18.06 2.62
C LEU A 295 -0.44 16.65 2.67
N GLY A 296 0.44 16.37 3.65
CA GLY A 296 1.30 15.18 3.68
C GLY A 296 0.55 13.93 3.22
N SER A 297 1.25 13.03 2.53
CA SER A 297 0.65 11.88 1.86
C SER A 297 -0.40 11.21 2.74
N LEU A 298 -1.67 11.40 2.39
CA LEU A 298 -2.79 10.61 2.93
C LEU A 298 -2.70 9.15 2.48
N GLY A 299 -1.75 8.84 1.58
CA GLY A 299 -1.44 7.49 1.10
C GLY A 299 -0.19 6.91 1.76
N SER A 300 -0.20 5.59 1.94
CA SER A 300 0.86 4.75 2.52
C SER A 300 2.20 4.70 1.75
N ASP A 301 2.33 5.44 0.65
CA ASP A 301 3.33 5.13 -0.39
C ASP A 301 4.60 5.98 -0.30
N GLY A 302 4.84 6.51 0.91
CA GLY A 302 6.07 7.16 1.32
C GLY A 302 5.90 8.58 1.84
N VAL A 303 6.87 8.98 2.66
CA VAL A 303 6.96 10.32 3.24
C VAL A 303 7.49 11.26 2.17
N SER A 304 6.63 12.09 1.60
CA SER A 304 7.02 13.16 0.65
C SER A 304 7.21 14.51 1.35
N VAL A 305 6.75 14.62 2.60
CA VAL A 305 6.80 15.85 3.39
C VAL A 305 7.16 15.51 4.84
N VAL A 306 8.08 16.26 5.43
CA VAL A 306 8.53 16.08 6.81
C VAL A 306 8.73 17.44 7.48
N CYS A 307 8.67 17.50 8.81
CA CYS A 307 9.20 18.62 9.58
C CYS A 307 10.49 18.17 10.28
N LEU A 308 11.57 18.92 10.12
CA LEU A 308 12.89 18.64 10.69
C LEU A 308 13.31 19.76 11.64
N SER A 309 13.75 19.38 12.83
CA SER A 309 14.45 20.25 13.78
C SER A 309 15.96 20.26 13.48
N HIS A 310 16.69 21.20 14.07
CA HIS A 310 18.15 21.27 13.90
C HIS A 310 18.84 19.95 14.30
N GLY A 311 19.72 19.46 13.45
CA GLY A 311 20.45 18.20 13.63
C GLY A 311 19.68 16.95 13.21
N GLU A 312 18.39 17.07 12.86
CA GLU A 312 17.60 15.93 12.41
C GLU A 312 17.86 15.61 10.93
N SER A 313 17.71 14.33 10.61
CA SER A 313 17.73 13.83 9.24
C SER A 313 16.52 12.92 9.00
N CYS A 314 16.04 12.86 7.76
CA CYS A 314 15.05 11.88 7.36
C CYS A 314 15.24 11.41 5.92
N GLN A 315 14.53 10.35 5.58
CA GLN A 315 14.40 9.82 4.23
C GLN A 315 13.05 10.24 3.63
N LEU A 316 13.08 10.96 2.51
CA LEU A 316 11.92 11.30 1.71
C LEU A 316 11.80 10.37 0.51
N ARG A 317 10.59 9.86 0.25
CA ARG A 317 10.31 8.91 -0.83
C ARG A 317 9.16 9.46 -1.68
N PRO A 318 9.42 10.47 -2.53
CA PRO A 318 8.39 11.11 -3.34
C PRO A 318 7.75 10.11 -4.31
N ALA A 319 6.43 10.20 -4.45
CA ALA A 319 5.66 9.42 -5.41
C ALA A 319 5.95 9.85 -6.86
N GLY A 320 5.88 8.89 -7.79
CA GLY A 320 6.09 9.08 -9.22
C GLY A 320 7.33 8.36 -9.76
N THR A 321 7.42 8.26 -11.08
CA THR A 321 8.42 7.46 -11.81
C THR A 321 9.68 8.23 -12.18
N SER A 322 9.59 9.56 -12.23
CA SER A 322 10.73 10.41 -12.58
C SER A 322 11.82 10.37 -11.50
N ASP A 323 13.06 10.52 -11.94
CA ASP A 323 14.22 10.72 -11.08
C ASP A 323 14.47 12.19 -10.77
N ASP A 324 13.87 13.11 -11.53
CA ASP A 324 13.97 14.54 -11.31
C ASP A 324 13.03 14.96 -10.18
N ILE A 325 13.59 15.10 -8.98
CA ILE A 325 12.85 15.50 -7.79
C ILE A 325 13.17 16.94 -7.43
N VAL A 326 12.13 17.71 -7.14
CA VAL A 326 12.23 19.07 -6.61
C VAL A 326 12.04 19.03 -5.10
N VAL A 327 13.06 19.47 -4.36
CA VAL A 327 13.01 19.61 -2.90
C VAL A 327 12.80 21.07 -2.52
N ARG A 328 11.69 21.37 -1.84
CA ARG A 328 11.34 22.70 -1.34
C ARG A 328 11.38 22.73 0.18
N VAL A 329 11.76 23.89 0.72
CA VAL A 329 11.87 24.09 2.17
C VAL A 329 10.99 25.27 2.57
N PHE A 330 10.24 25.08 3.64
CA PHE A 330 9.30 26.05 4.16
C PHE A 330 9.50 26.26 5.66
N LYS A 331 9.14 27.44 6.14
CA LYS A 331 8.96 27.71 7.57
C LYS A 331 7.56 27.25 7.98
N PRO A 332 7.43 26.35 8.97
CA PRO A 332 6.13 25.91 9.44
C PRO A 332 5.33 27.09 10.01
N SER A 333 4.14 27.34 9.46
CA SER A 333 3.21 28.36 9.93
C SER A 333 1.79 28.02 9.45
N LEU A 334 0.78 28.85 9.76
CA LEU A 334 -0.59 28.66 9.25
C LEU A 334 -0.62 28.61 7.70
N ILE A 335 0.22 29.43 7.06
CA ILE A 335 0.47 29.44 5.62
C ILE A 335 1.97 29.35 5.43
N ASN A 336 2.46 28.12 5.20
CA ASN A 336 3.89 27.82 5.12
C ASN A 336 4.64 28.85 4.26
N GLU A 337 5.61 29.54 4.86
CA GLU A 337 6.43 30.55 4.19
C GLU A 337 7.58 29.86 3.45
N VAL A 338 7.81 30.18 2.18
CA VAL A 338 8.84 29.52 1.37
C VAL A 338 10.22 30.03 1.80
N LEU A 339 11.07 29.14 2.30
CA LEU A 339 12.48 29.44 2.63
C LEU A 339 13.42 29.11 1.48
N HIS A 340 13.08 28.10 0.67
CA HIS A 340 13.82 27.74 -0.54
C HIS A 340 12.87 27.19 -1.61
N ASN A 341 12.87 27.81 -2.79
CA ASN A 341 11.86 27.58 -3.83
C ASN A 341 12.13 26.36 -4.76
N GLY A 342 12.93 25.40 -4.30
CA GLY A 342 13.22 24.18 -5.03
C GLY A 342 14.69 24.03 -5.37
N VAL A 343 15.27 22.89 -5.01
CA VAL A 343 16.49 22.36 -5.61
C VAL A 343 16.12 21.09 -6.37
N GLU A 344 16.58 20.98 -7.61
CA GLU A 344 16.40 19.77 -8.41
C GLU A 344 17.51 18.79 -8.06
N VAL A 345 17.12 17.58 -7.67
CA VAL A 345 18.03 16.51 -7.27
C VAL A 345 17.58 15.19 -7.89
N PRO A 346 18.53 14.34 -8.32
CA PRO A 346 18.19 12.99 -8.71
C PRO A 346 17.73 12.18 -7.48
N ARG A 347 16.84 11.21 -7.71
CA ARG A 347 16.45 10.22 -6.70
C ARG A 347 17.68 9.53 -6.09
N GLY A 348 17.65 9.27 -4.78
CA GLY A 348 18.83 8.74 -4.05
C GLY A 348 19.82 9.80 -3.57
N SER A 349 19.61 11.09 -3.90
CA SER A 349 20.52 12.15 -3.48
C SER A 349 20.45 12.47 -1.99
N ARG A 350 21.56 12.99 -1.47
CA ARG A 350 21.66 13.57 -0.13
C ARG A 350 21.59 15.10 -0.21
N VAL A 351 20.64 15.68 0.49
CA VAL A 351 20.39 17.12 0.55
C VAL A 351 20.66 17.63 1.96
N VAL A 352 21.57 18.60 2.06
CA VAL A 352 21.91 19.25 3.31
C VAL A 352 21.31 20.65 3.30
N ILE A 353 20.45 20.93 4.26
CA ILE A 353 19.80 22.23 4.46
C ILE A 353 20.58 22.97 5.55
N VAL A 354 21.07 24.16 5.22
CA VAL A 354 21.82 25.02 6.16
C VAL A 354 21.13 26.39 6.23
N PRO A 355 20.85 26.91 7.44
CA PRO A 355 20.35 28.27 7.60
C PRO A 355 21.31 29.31 7.01
N ALA A 356 20.75 30.33 6.38
CA ALA A 356 21.49 31.47 5.85
C ALA A 356 21.31 32.71 6.74
N VAL A 357 22.25 33.66 6.62
CA VAL A 357 22.31 34.88 7.46
C VAL A 357 21.13 35.82 7.17
N ASP A 358 20.53 35.72 5.98
CA ASP A 358 19.36 36.48 5.54
C ASP A 358 18.02 35.96 6.11
N GLY A 359 18.05 34.91 6.94
CA GLY A 359 16.86 34.27 7.47
C GLY A 359 16.25 33.20 6.55
N GLY A 360 16.84 32.98 5.37
CA GLY A 360 16.50 31.88 4.47
C GLY A 360 17.25 30.59 4.79
N VAL A 361 17.20 29.63 3.86
CA VAL A 361 18.01 28.41 3.92
C VAL A 361 18.70 28.16 2.58
N LYS A 362 19.90 27.58 2.61
CA LYS A 362 20.62 27.08 1.44
C LYS A 362 20.56 25.57 1.42
N CYS A 363 20.32 24.99 0.25
CA CYS A 363 20.34 23.55 0.04
C CYS A 363 21.60 23.16 -0.73
N TYR A 364 22.36 22.21 -0.21
CA TYR A 364 23.53 21.65 -0.86
C TYR A 364 23.28 20.19 -1.18
N THR A 365 23.62 19.77 -2.40
CA THR A 365 23.66 18.36 -2.75
C THR A 365 25.05 17.82 -2.43
N SER A 366 25.12 16.81 -1.58
CA SER A 366 26.35 16.03 -1.47
C SER A 366 26.37 15.10 -2.68
N LEU A 367 27.10 15.49 -3.73
CA LEU A 367 27.45 14.57 -4.80
C LEU A 367 28.25 13.44 -4.14
N LEU A 368 27.68 12.23 -4.13
CA LEU A 368 28.31 11.03 -3.57
C LEU A 368 29.75 10.90 -4.08
N ARG A 369 30.73 11.11 -3.20
CA ARG A 369 31.89 10.21 -3.14
C ARG A 369 31.36 8.92 -2.54
N SER A 370 31.45 7.82 -3.29
CA SER A 370 31.04 6.51 -2.81
C SER A 370 31.79 6.16 -1.50
N PRO A 371 31.09 5.70 -0.45
CA PRO A 371 31.74 5.17 0.74
C PRO A 371 32.45 3.88 0.33
N GLY A 372 33.75 3.98 0.11
CA GLY A 372 34.58 2.96 -0.55
C GLY A 372 35.80 3.54 -1.28
N GLN A 373 35.87 4.87 -1.43
CA GLN A 373 37.01 5.58 -2.03
C GLN A 373 37.80 6.43 -1.02
N GLU A 374 37.70 6.10 0.27
CA GLU A 374 38.54 6.65 1.35
C GLU A 374 39.43 5.56 1.94
N GLU A 375 40.35 5.02 1.13
CA GLU A 375 41.60 4.43 1.62
C GLU A 375 42.58 4.30 0.45
N GLN A 376 43.45 5.31 0.32
CA GLN A 376 44.82 5.28 -0.25
C GLN A 376 45.21 6.66 -0.78
N HIS A 377 45.21 7.68 0.09
CA HIS A 377 46.19 8.76 -0.01
C HIS A 377 46.75 8.99 1.39
N GLN A 378 47.54 8.00 1.82
CA GLN A 378 48.49 8.18 2.91
C GLN A 378 49.60 9.11 2.35
N PRO A 379 49.92 10.25 2.99
CA PRO A 379 51.06 11.04 2.57
C PRO A 379 52.31 10.24 2.90
N LEU A 380 53.00 9.73 1.87
CA LEU A 380 54.29 9.08 2.02
C LEU A 380 55.28 10.09 2.65
N PRO A 381 56.02 9.72 3.71
CA PRO A 381 57.16 10.51 4.16
C PRO A 381 58.27 10.50 3.08
N PRO A 382 59.11 11.55 3.00
CA PRO A 382 60.11 11.68 1.96
C PRO A 382 61.23 10.64 2.16
N GLY A 383 61.22 9.59 1.33
CA GLY A 383 62.32 8.65 1.19
C GLY A 383 63.37 9.16 0.18
N PRO A 384 64.68 8.96 0.44
CA PRO A 384 65.78 9.54 -0.33
C PRO A 384 65.95 8.91 -1.73
N PRO A 385 66.74 9.54 -2.62
CA PRO A 385 66.72 9.22 -4.04
C PRO A 385 67.65 8.05 -4.40
N SER A 386 67.37 7.50 -5.59
CA SER A 386 68.30 6.79 -6.48
C SER A 386 68.47 5.29 -6.22
N GLU A 387 67.96 4.45 -7.12
CA GLU A 387 68.72 3.89 -8.27
C GLU A 387 67.81 2.91 -9.04
N ALA A 388 67.78 3.05 -10.37
CA ALA A 388 67.30 2.01 -11.29
C ALA A 388 68.39 0.93 -11.41
N PRO A 389 68.09 -0.35 -11.76
CA PRO A 389 67.84 -0.65 -13.18
C PRO A 389 66.99 -1.91 -13.52
N ALA A 390 66.56 -1.93 -14.79
CA ALA A 390 66.52 -3.07 -15.74
C ALA A 390 65.44 -4.20 -15.67
N LEU A 391 64.60 -4.20 -16.72
CA LEU A 391 64.30 -5.30 -17.68
C LEU A 391 63.92 -6.71 -17.16
N ALA A 392 62.66 -7.13 -17.42
CA ALA A 392 62.28 -8.08 -18.49
C ALA A 392 60.78 -8.51 -18.42
N PRO A 393 60.15 -8.94 -19.53
CA PRO A 393 58.72 -9.31 -19.64
C PRO A 393 58.53 -10.85 -19.79
N PRO A 394 57.42 -11.35 -20.37
CA PRO A 394 56.06 -11.55 -19.83
C PRO A 394 55.72 -13.06 -19.68
N SER A 395 54.59 -13.42 -19.04
CA SER A 395 54.02 -14.76 -19.24
C SER A 395 52.50 -14.73 -19.24
N ALA A 396 51.96 -15.37 -20.27
CA ALA A 396 50.57 -15.35 -20.69
C ALA A 396 49.79 -16.61 -20.22
N ALA A 397 48.46 -16.44 -20.22
CA ALA A 397 47.40 -17.43 -20.46
C ALA A 397 46.97 -18.36 -19.29
N PRO A 398 45.78 -19.03 -19.37
CA PRO A 398 44.57 -18.74 -20.17
C PRO A 398 43.23 -18.80 -19.38
N LEU A 399 42.19 -18.24 -19.99
CA LEU A 399 40.76 -18.46 -19.73
C LEU A 399 40.32 -19.91 -20.03
N PRO A 400 39.37 -20.50 -19.27
CA PRO A 400 38.64 -21.68 -19.72
C PRO A 400 37.30 -21.34 -20.40
N ALA A 401 36.96 -22.23 -21.34
CA ALA A 401 35.97 -22.12 -22.39
C ALA A 401 34.52 -22.34 -21.96
N ALA A 402 33.63 -21.78 -22.79
CA ALA A 402 32.19 -21.94 -22.80
C ALA A 402 31.76 -23.41 -23.02
N ARG A 403 30.65 -23.79 -22.38
CA ARG A 403 29.90 -25.04 -22.65
C ARG A 403 28.74 -24.75 -23.60
N PRO A 404 28.45 -25.62 -24.59
CA PRO A 404 27.31 -25.48 -25.47
C PRO A 404 26.02 -26.01 -24.84
N GLN A 405 24.91 -25.34 -25.15
CA GLN A 405 23.53 -25.74 -24.87
C GLN A 405 23.10 -26.85 -25.85
N GLU A 406 22.56 -27.96 -25.34
CA GLU A 406 21.79 -28.92 -26.11
C GLU A 406 20.29 -28.55 -26.02
N GLU A 407 19.75 -28.08 -27.14
CA GLU A 407 18.33 -27.94 -27.42
C GLU A 407 17.71 -29.33 -27.67
N GLN A 408 16.92 -29.83 -26.71
CA GLN A 408 16.01 -30.95 -26.97
C GLN A 408 14.64 -30.41 -27.40
N HIS A 409 14.40 -30.42 -28.70
CA HIS A 409 13.09 -30.26 -29.32
C HIS A 409 12.19 -31.46 -28.96
N GLN A 410 11.07 -31.19 -28.28
CA GLN A 410 9.97 -32.13 -28.07
C GLN A 410 8.83 -31.76 -29.03
N PRO A 411 8.30 -32.69 -29.84
CA PRO A 411 7.17 -32.40 -30.73
C PRO A 411 5.85 -32.29 -29.96
N PRO A 412 4.91 -31.44 -30.38
CA PRO A 412 3.61 -31.29 -29.73
C PRO A 412 2.68 -32.50 -30.01
N PRO A 413 1.78 -32.84 -29.06
CA PRO A 413 0.80 -33.91 -29.23
C PRO A 413 -0.35 -33.52 -30.18
N PRO A 414 -1.04 -34.50 -30.78
CA PRO A 414 -2.07 -34.26 -31.80
C PRO A 414 -3.38 -33.69 -31.22
N GLU A 415 -3.95 -32.73 -31.95
CA GLU A 415 -5.26 -32.14 -31.68
C GLU A 415 -6.38 -33.18 -31.82
N ALA A 416 -7.26 -33.24 -30.82
CA ALA A 416 -8.52 -33.98 -30.89
C ALA A 416 -9.62 -33.11 -31.52
N PRO A 417 -10.56 -33.70 -32.29
CA PRO A 417 -11.60 -32.95 -32.98
C PRO A 417 -12.64 -32.37 -32.01
N SER A 418 -12.87 -31.06 -32.14
CA SER A 418 -13.90 -30.30 -31.44
C SER A 418 -15.27 -30.53 -32.09
N GLU A 419 -16.13 -31.32 -31.43
CA GLU A 419 -17.56 -31.38 -31.75
C GLU A 419 -18.28 -30.18 -31.13
N ALA A 420 -18.77 -29.28 -31.98
CA ALA A 420 -19.65 -28.19 -31.58
C ALA A 420 -21.12 -28.67 -31.52
N PRO A 421 -21.83 -28.54 -30.39
CA PRO A 421 -23.27 -28.74 -30.38
C PRO A 421 -24.01 -27.47 -30.80
N ALA A 422 -25.00 -27.68 -31.68
CA ALA A 422 -25.88 -26.68 -32.26
C ALA A 422 -26.69 -25.88 -31.22
N LEU A 423 -26.70 -24.56 -31.39
CA LEU A 423 -27.54 -23.60 -30.67
C LEU A 423 -29.01 -23.74 -31.09
N ALA A 424 -29.87 -24.10 -30.15
CA ALA A 424 -31.32 -23.95 -30.27
C ALA A 424 -31.76 -22.51 -29.90
N PRO A 425 -32.78 -21.93 -30.56
CA PRO A 425 -33.21 -20.56 -30.31
C PRO A 425 -33.98 -20.45 -28.98
N ARG A 426 -33.52 -19.53 -28.11
CA ARG A 426 -34.20 -19.17 -26.87
C ARG A 426 -35.48 -18.38 -27.16
N SER A 427 -36.60 -18.98 -26.77
CA SER A 427 -37.93 -18.38 -26.74
C SER A 427 -37.99 -17.20 -25.75
N ALA A 428 -38.59 -16.09 -26.18
CA ALA A 428 -38.75 -14.86 -25.42
C ALA A 428 -39.78 -15.04 -24.29
N ALA A 429 -39.39 -14.72 -23.06
CA ALA A 429 -40.31 -14.64 -21.92
C ALA A 429 -41.10 -13.32 -21.94
N PRO A 430 -42.41 -13.32 -21.60
CA PRO A 430 -43.24 -12.13 -21.62
C PRO A 430 -43.01 -11.23 -20.38
N LEU A 431 -43.19 -9.92 -20.60
CA LEU A 431 -43.17 -8.87 -19.58
C LEU A 431 -44.21 -9.12 -18.46
N PRO A 432 -43.88 -8.82 -17.19
CA PRO A 432 -44.87 -8.83 -16.13
C PRO A 432 -45.75 -7.58 -16.16
N THR A 433 -47.06 -7.82 -16.27
CA THR A 433 -48.17 -6.89 -16.07
C THR A 433 -48.19 -6.29 -14.67
N ALA A 434 -48.48 -4.98 -14.61
CA ALA A 434 -48.64 -4.18 -13.40
C ALA A 434 -49.74 -4.71 -12.47
N ARG A 435 -49.44 -4.76 -11.16
CA ARG A 435 -50.42 -4.98 -10.09
C ARG A 435 -51.00 -3.65 -9.60
N PRO A 436 -52.29 -3.62 -9.18
CA PRO A 436 -52.96 -2.43 -8.69
C PRO A 436 -52.54 -2.06 -7.27
N GLN A 437 -52.55 -0.76 -6.99
CA GLN A 437 -52.32 -0.14 -5.69
C GLN A 437 -53.38 -0.58 -4.68
N GLY A 438 -52.95 -1.26 -3.62
CA GLY A 438 -53.74 -1.53 -2.41
C GLY A 438 -53.50 -0.45 -1.35
N GLY A 439 -54.58 -0.09 -0.65
CA GLY A 439 -54.70 1.12 0.16
C GLY A 439 -53.77 1.25 1.36
N GLN A 440 -53.44 2.51 1.67
CA GLN A 440 -52.78 2.92 2.91
C GLN A 440 -53.71 2.70 4.10
N GLN A 441 -53.32 1.82 5.02
CA GLN A 441 -53.86 1.77 6.37
C GLN A 441 -52.96 2.59 7.29
N HIS A 442 -53.54 3.61 7.92
CA HIS A 442 -52.89 4.39 8.98
C HIS A 442 -52.68 3.51 10.24
N PRO A 443 -51.52 3.59 10.91
CA PRO A 443 -51.33 2.96 12.21
C PRO A 443 -52.09 3.71 13.32
N PRO A 444 -52.61 3.01 14.34
CA PRO A 444 -53.27 3.64 15.48
C PRO A 444 -52.27 4.35 16.41
N PRO A 445 -52.71 5.39 17.16
CA PRO A 445 -51.86 6.10 18.11
C PRO A 445 -51.55 5.25 19.35
N PRO A 446 -50.42 5.53 20.04
CA PRO A 446 -50.02 4.81 21.24
C PRO A 446 -50.89 5.16 22.46
N PRO A 447 -51.02 4.24 23.44
CA PRO A 447 -51.81 4.47 24.64
C PRO A 447 -51.13 5.46 25.59
N GLU A 448 -51.94 6.34 26.19
CA GLU A 448 -51.54 7.26 27.26
C GLU A 448 -51.16 6.49 28.54
N ALA A 449 -50.12 6.98 29.21
CA ALA A 449 -49.65 6.43 30.47
C ALA A 449 -50.60 6.80 31.63
N PRO A 450 -50.85 5.90 32.59
CA PRO A 450 -51.69 6.20 33.74
C PRO A 450 -50.95 7.07 34.77
N SER A 451 -51.70 8.03 35.32
CA SER A 451 -51.32 8.96 36.40
C SER A 451 -51.04 8.29 37.74
#